data_AF-A0A397TQ76-F1
#
_entry.id   AF-A0A397TQ76-F1
#
_cell.length_a   1.000
_cell.length_b   1.000
_cell.length_c   1.000
_cell.angle_alpha   90.00
_cell.angle_beta   90.00
_cell.angle_gamma   90.00
#
_symmetry.space_group_name_H-M   'P 1'
#
loop_
_entity.id
_entity.type
_entity.pdbx_description
1 polymer ?
#
loop_
_entity_poly.entity_id
_entity_poly.type
_entity_poly.pdbx_seq_one_letter_code
_entity_poly.pdbx_strand_id
1 'polypeptide(L)'
;MSHKQHKIQLISIGNIIETLHYGPFASNWWFLYQKKQPNLNCSWLPFPIDYCVRVIFKNCQITIRIIRTNENGFQPGFINDIDSNSIIYRSATTAISEAYQKYNNNQTNTRFSGMDFLGLNTDDIVLQLLAKIIFTPFTITFHKITLFVGSIGTSNNEALNFGGPGYIVSFKHKVRGDQCLVVQQINDSNLSIMVYKEGILREKVVGISPKAVWKQMTICQEYDPIELFGLTNIMVQKLIQEHRSNICCTVTDWHNLDIMMHIYNKDLKRQIATMNLNWHDFFLRWYNQKSSIIEFRSFLLYIYLSNYQFSDRELRLWRKFMRDVGCTNITPFDKELSLEFWTQEKDPSADLKIITNLYNNGFLNLDKKINITSNVYTEINNNEKKFLQSFNIVLQQNKRGATGKQ
;
A
#
# COMPACT_ATOMS: atom_id res chain seq x y z
N MET A 1 -27.80 18.89 27.61
CA MET A 1 -26.77 17.99 28.17
C MET A 1 -27.47 16.72 28.66
N SER A 2 -27.45 15.61 27.89
CA SER A 2 -28.11 14.37 28.33
C SER A 2 -27.10 13.51 29.10
N HIS A 3 -27.38 13.27 30.38
CA HIS A 3 -26.60 12.39 31.25
C HIS A 3 -26.40 11.03 30.58
N LYS A 4 -25.14 10.65 30.29
CA LYS A 4 -24.79 9.27 29.89
C LYS A 4 -25.14 8.34 31.06
N GLN A 5 -26.29 7.68 31.01
CA GLN A 5 -26.76 6.78 32.08
C GLN A 5 -25.99 5.44 32.14
N HIS A 6 -25.05 5.18 31.22
CA HIS A 6 -24.24 3.96 31.17
C HIS A 6 -22.75 4.29 31.05
N LYS A 7 -21.91 3.44 31.64
CA LYS A 7 -20.45 3.48 31.53
C LYS A 7 -19.99 2.35 30.61
N ILE A 8 -19.05 2.65 29.71
CA ILE A 8 -18.51 1.70 28.75
C ILE A 8 -17.02 1.55 29.02
N GLN A 9 -16.56 0.31 29.06
CA GLN A 9 -15.16 -0.05 29.21
C GLN A 9 -14.74 -0.91 28.02
N LEU A 10 -13.77 -0.44 27.24
CA LEU A 10 -13.17 -1.24 26.18
C LEU A 10 -12.32 -2.35 26.82
N ILE A 11 -12.61 -3.60 26.47
CA ILE A 11 -11.83 -4.78 26.91
C ILE A 11 -10.81 -5.15 25.82
N SER A 12 -11.24 -5.16 24.56
CA SER A 12 -10.40 -5.50 23.41
C SER A 12 -10.85 -4.72 22.19
N ILE A 13 -9.88 -4.16 21.44
CA ILE A 13 -10.13 -3.45 20.18
C ILE A 13 -10.43 -4.40 19.01
N GLY A 14 -10.14 -5.70 19.18
CA GLY A 14 -10.31 -6.71 18.13
C GLY A 14 -9.34 -6.56 16.95
N ASN A 15 -9.63 -7.32 15.90
CA ASN A 15 -8.80 -7.49 14.72
C ASN A 15 -9.56 -7.19 13.43
N ILE A 16 -8.92 -6.44 12.53
CA ILE A 16 -9.37 -6.27 11.15
C ILE A 16 -8.84 -7.44 10.33
N ILE A 17 -9.74 -8.21 9.75
CA ILE A 17 -9.43 -9.34 8.88
C ILE A 17 -9.71 -8.93 7.44
N GLU A 18 -8.70 -8.97 6.58
CA GLU A 18 -8.76 -8.51 5.19
C GLU A 18 -9.91 -9.15 4.41
N THR A 19 -10.06 -10.47 4.48
CA THR A 19 -11.10 -11.22 3.76
C THR A 19 -12.54 -10.89 4.19
N LEU A 20 -12.72 -10.33 5.39
CA LEU A 20 -14.04 -9.93 5.90
C LEU A 20 -14.30 -8.44 5.67
N HIS A 21 -13.33 -7.60 6.01
CA HIS A 21 -13.49 -6.15 6.02
C HIS A 21 -13.27 -5.54 4.64
N TYR A 22 -12.50 -6.19 3.78
CA TYR A 22 -12.22 -5.73 2.42
C TYR A 22 -12.63 -6.76 1.36
N GLY A 23 -13.28 -7.87 1.77
CA GLY A 23 -13.75 -8.91 0.86
C GLY A 23 -15.16 -8.66 0.27
N PRO A 24 -15.77 -9.69 -0.36
CA PRO A 24 -17.06 -9.57 -1.03
C PRO A 24 -18.21 -9.05 -0.14
N PHE A 25 -18.14 -9.34 1.16
CA PHE A 25 -19.16 -8.96 2.13
C PHE A 25 -18.77 -7.76 2.99
N ALA A 26 -17.76 -6.99 2.59
CA ALA A 26 -17.26 -5.83 3.32
C ALA A 26 -18.41 -4.89 3.74
N SER A 27 -19.42 -4.67 2.90
CA SER A 27 -20.57 -3.81 3.23
C SER A 27 -21.33 -4.20 4.51
N ASN A 28 -21.19 -5.44 5.00
CA ASN A 28 -21.81 -5.91 6.24
C ASN A 28 -20.88 -5.77 7.46
N TRP A 29 -19.58 -5.65 7.24
CA TRP A 29 -18.53 -5.53 8.27
C TRP A 29 -18.17 -4.08 8.60
N TRP A 30 -18.80 -3.13 7.91
CA TRP A 30 -18.66 -1.71 8.16
C TRP A 30 -20.04 -1.08 8.40
N PHE A 31 -20.08 -0.07 9.25
CA PHE A 31 -21.28 0.72 9.49
C PHE A 31 -21.00 2.21 9.33
N LEU A 32 -22.02 2.96 8.93
CA LEU A 32 -21.93 4.41 8.78
C LEU A 32 -22.13 5.08 10.15
N TYR A 33 -21.08 5.74 10.64
CA TYR A 33 -21.14 6.59 11.82
C TYR A 33 -21.47 8.04 11.42
N GLN A 34 -22.57 8.56 11.96
CA GLN A 34 -22.98 9.96 11.79
C GLN A 34 -22.93 10.65 13.14
N LYS A 35 -21.98 11.57 13.33
CA LYS A 35 -22.01 12.47 14.49
C LYS A 35 -23.16 13.45 14.29
N LYS A 36 -24.00 13.64 15.32
CA LYS A 36 -25.10 14.63 15.30
C LYS A 36 -24.64 16.09 15.27
N GLN A 37 -23.35 16.36 15.03
CA GLN A 37 -22.83 17.73 14.94
C GLN A 37 -22.68 18.15 13.48
N PRO A 38 -22.94 19.43 13.12
CA PRO A 38 -23.04 19.87 11.73
C PRO A 38 -21.74 19.77 10.93
N ASN A 39 -20.59 19.66 11.59
CA ASN A 39 -19.26 19.85 10.98
C ASN A 39 -18.34 18.63 11.03
N LEU A 40 -18.84 17.44 11.38
CA LEU A 40 -18.03 16.20 11.33
C LEU A 40 -18.53 15.24 10.26
N ASN A 41 -17.65 14.96 9.30
CA ASN A 41 -17.86 14.04 8.18
C ASN A 41 -18.37 12.67 8.66
N CYS A 42 -19.43 12.19 8.02
CA CYS A 42 -19.86 10.80 8.08
C CYS A 42 -18.64 9.89 7.88
N SER A 43 -18.38 8.99 8.83
CA SER A 43 -17.20 8.11 8.79
C SER A 43 -17.65 6.66 8.85
N TRP A 44 -17.10 5.81 8.00
CA TRP A 44 -17.34 4.37 8.11
C TRP A 44 -16.45 3.79 9.19
N LEU A 45 -17.05 2.98 10.06
CA LEU A 45 -16.34 2.30 11.14
C LEU A 45 -16.50 0.78 10.98
N PRO A 46 -15.43 0.02 11.24
CA PRO A 46 -15.48 -1.42 11.08
C PRO A 46 -16.16 -2.09 12.28
N PHE A 47 -16.53 -3.36 12.11
CA PHE A 47 -16.84 -4.30 13.18
C PHE A 47 -15.69 -5.30 13.34
N PRO A 48 -14.63 -4.97 14.11
CA PRO A 48 -13.49 -5.86 14.27
C PRO A 48 -13.88 -7.17 14.95
N ILE A 49 -13.25 -8.26 14.53
CA ILE A 49 -13.41 -9.56 15.19
C ILE A 49 -12.77 -9.51 16.57
N ASP A 50 -13.44 -10.09 17.57
CA ASP A 50 -13.03 -10.06 18.98
C ASP A 50 -12.99 -8.65 19.59
N TYR A 51 -13.60 -7.67 18.93
CA TYR A 51 -13.94 -6.39 19.57
C TYR A 51 -14.84 -6.69 20.77
N CYS A 52 -14.45 -6.20 21.94
CA CYS A 52 -15.10 -6.54 23.18
C CYS A 52 -15.22 -5.32 24.08
N VAL A 53 -16.44 -5.07 24.53
CA VAL A 53 -16.75 -3.98 25.47
C VAL A 53 -17.58 -4.51 26.62
N ARG A 54 -17.39 -3.90 27.78
CA ARG A 54 -18.22 -4.09 28.95
C ARG A 54 -19.04 -2.84 29.18
N VAL A 55 -20.34 -3.04 29.28
CA VAL A 55 -21.30 -1.98 29.54
C VAL A 55 -21.85 -2.14 30.94
N ILE A 56 -21.83 -1.04 31.68
CA ILE A 56 -22.35 -0.96 33.04
C ILE A 56 -23.52 0.02 33.02
N PHE A 57 -24.72 -0.48 33.32
CA PHE A 57 -25.96 0.29 33.35
C PHE A 57 -26.85 -0.17 34.50
N LYS A 58 -27.27 0.75 35.39
CA LYS A 58 -28.13 0.46 36.55
C LYS A 58 -27.68 -0.77 37.37
N ASN A 59 -26.38 -0.87 37.67
CA ASN A 59 -25.73 -2.00 38.36
C ASN A 59 -25.76 -3.34 37.61
N CYS A 60 -26.26 -3.39 36.38
CA CYS A 60 -26.07 -4.52 35.47
C CYS A 60 -24.75 -4.35 34.72
N GLN A 61 -23.94 -5.42 34.66
CA GLN A 61 -22.72 -5.48 33.88
C GLN A 61 -22.91 -6.50 32.77
N ILE A 62 -22.80 -6.06 31.52
CA ILE A 62 -22.96 -6.90 30.33
C ILE A 62 -21.71 -6.75 29.47
N THR A 63 -21.06 -7.86 29.16
CA THR A 63 -19.96 -7.90 28.20
C THR A 63 -20.49 -8.33 26.84
N ILE A 64 -20.14 -7.57 25.80
CA ILE A 64 -20.49 -7.88 24.41
C ILE A 64 -19.20 -8.17 23.66
N ARG A 65 -19.23 -9.18 22.80
CA ARG A 65 -18.14 -9.49 21.88
C ARG A 65 -18.66 -9.65 20.45
N ILE A 66 -17.93 -9.08 19.51
CA ILE A 66 -18.13 -9.30 18.07
C ILE A 66 -17.38 -10.57 17.67
N ILE A 67 -18.06 -11.47 17.00
CA ILE A 67 -17.49 -12.74 16.54
C ILE A 67 -17.78 -12.96 15.06
N ARG A 68 -16.99 -13.85 14.45
CA ARG A 68 -17.29 -14.41 13.15
C ARG A 68 -18.28 -15.57 13.33
N THR A 69 -19.37 -15.57 12.58
CA THR A 69 -20.33 -16.68 12.61
C THR A 69 -19.83 -17.87 11.78
N ASN A 70 -20.16 -19.08 12.22
CA ASN A 70 -19.79 -20.32 11.51
C ASN A 70 -20.60 -20.52 10.21
N GLU A 71 -21.79 -19.94 10.11
CA GLU A 71 -22.67 -19.99 8.92
C GLU A 71 -22.23 -18.97 7.86
N ASN A 72 -21.10 -19.24 7.21
CA ASN A 72 -20.50 -18.47 6.10
C ASN A 72 -19.85 -17.13 6.46
N GLY A 73 -19.93 -16.66 7.71
CA GLY A 73 -19.17 -15.50 8.21
C GLY A 73 -19.33 -14.21 7.40
N PHE A 74 -20.42 -14.04 6.65
CA PHE A 74 -20.63 -12.91 5.74
C PHE A 74 -21.15 -11.66 6.46
N GLN A 75 -21.49 -11.77 7.74
CA GLN A 75 -21.92 -10.67 8.60
C GLN A 75 -21.41 -10.90 10.03
N PRO A 76 -21.24 -9.84 10.82
CA PRO A 76 -20.83 -9.96 12.22
C PRO A 76 -21.90 -10.66 13.07
N GLY A 77 -21.45 -11.52 13.97
CA GLY A 77 -22.24 -12.06 15.07
C GLY A 77 -21.93 -11.32 16.36
N PHE A 78 -22.91 -11.20 17.24
CA PHE A 78 -22.77 -10.55 18.55
C PHE A 78 -23.15 -11.54 19.64
N ILE A 79 -22.27 -11.74 20.61
CA ILE A 79 -22.54 -12.56 21.80
C ILE A 79 -22.47 -11.70 23.06
N ASN A 80 -23.20 -12.11 24.08
CA ASN A 80 -23.15 -11.51 25.42
C ASN A 80 -22.76 -12.56 26.47
N ASP A 81 -22.29 -12.12 27.63
CA ASP A 81 -21.86 -12.98 28.75
C ASP A 81 -22.98 -13.48 29.66
N ILE A 82 -24.21 -12.97 29.51
CA ILE A 82 -25.37 -13.41 30.29
C ILE A 82 -25.94 -14.72 29.73
N ASP A 83 -25.80 -14.94 28.43
CA ASP A 83 -26.29 -16.15 27.77
C ASP A 83 -25.35 -17.35 27.97
N SER A 84 -25.79 -18.30 28.79
CA SER A 84 -25.11 -19.58 29.03
C SER A 84 -24.91 -20.42 27.76
N ASN A 85 -25.78 -20.26 26.75
CA ASN A 85 -25.80 -21.10 25.54
C ASN A 85 -25.08 -20.48 24.34
N SER A 86 -24.27 -19.42 24.54
CA SER A 86 -23.55 -18.72 23.45
C SER A 86 -24.44 -18.33 22.28
N ILE A 87 -25.64 -17.79 22.57
CA ILE A 87 -26.59 -17.36 21.54
C ILE A 87 -25.94 -16.26 20.69
N ILE A 88 -25.94 -16.46 19.37
CA ILE A 88 -25.38 -15.51 18.41
C ILE A 88 -26.49 -14.62 17.88
N TYR A 89 -26.37 -13.32 18.16
CA TYR A 89 -27.29 -12.30 17.67
C TYR A 89 -26.78 -11.67 16.38
N ARG A 90 -27.73 -11.27 15.51
CA ARG A 90 -27.44 -10.57 14.24
C ARG A 90 -27.20 -9.06 14.40
N SER A 91 -27.45 -8.51 15.59
CA SER A 91 -27.18 -7.10 15.88
C SER A 91 -26.81 -6.89 17.35
N ALA A 92 -25.95 -5.92 17.61
CA ALA A 92 -25.59 -5.53 18.97
C ALA A 92 -26.81 -5.06 19.78
N THR A 93 -27.74 -4.32 19.16
CA THR A 93 -28.99 -3.87 19.78
C THR A 93 -29.78 -5.04 20.35
N THR A 94 -29.95 -6.12 19.57
CA THR A 94 -30.66 -7.31 20.02
C THR A 94 -29.87 -8.01 21.13
N ALA A 95 -28.56 -8.20 20.95
CA ALA A 95 -27.71 -8.86 21.95
C ALA A 95 -27.81 -8.21 23.33
N ILE A 96 -27.78 -6.88 23.40
CA ILE A 96 -27.85 -6.13 24.66
C ILE A 96 -29.26 -6.16 25.25
N SER A 97 -30.27 -5.92 24.43
CA SER A 97 -31.66 -5.82 24.91
C SER A 97 -32.12 -7.14 25.51
N GLU A 98 -31.76 -8.26 24.87
CA GLU A 98 -32.05 -9.61 25.36
C GLU A 98 -31.25 -9.95 26.62
N ALA A 99 -29.95 -9.62 26.65
CA ALA A 99 -29.11 -9.84 27.83
C ALA A 99 -29.64 -9.09 29.06
N TYR A 100 -30.04 -7.82 28.89
CA TYR A 100 -30.60 -7.01 29.97
C TYR A 100 -31.99 -7.49 30.41
N GLN A 101 -32.83 -7.95 29.47
CA GLN A 101 -34.12 -8.56 29.79
C GLN A 101 -33.95 -9.78 30.69
N LYS A 102 -33.04 -10.68 30.33
CA LYS A 102 -32.74 -11.87 31.11
C LYS A 102 -32.18 -11.53 32.49
N TYR A 103 -31.28 -10.54 32.58
CA TYR A 103 -30.77 -10.05 33.87
C TYR A 103 -31.88 -9.59 34.81
N ASN A 104 -32.91 -8.92 34.27
CA ASN A 104 -34.05 -8.42 35.03
C ASN A 104 -35.22 -9.42 35.13
N ASN A 105 -34.97 -10.73 34.98
CA ASN A 105 -36.01 -11.78 35.03
C ASN A 105 -37.19 -11.51 34.07
N ASN A 106 -36.92 -10.98 32.87
CA ASN A 106 -37.89 -10.66 31.82
C ASN A 106 -38.99 -9.64 32.24
N GLN A 107 -38.73 -8.83 33.26
CA GLN A 107 -39.72 -7.86 33.76
C GLN A 107 -39.81 -6.57 32.92
N THR A 108 -38.77 -6.23 32.16
CA THR A 108 -38.69 -4.95 31.42
C THR A 108 -38.28 -5.14 29.98
N ASN A 109 -39.15 -4.79 29.02
CA ASN A 109 -38.82 -4.80 27.59
C ASN A 109 -38.11 -3.50 27.16
N THR A 110 -36.91 -3.26 27.71
CA THR A 110 -36.11 -2.08 27.35
C THR A 110 -35.29 -2.38 26.10
N ARG A 111 -35.40 -1.52 25.09
CA ARG A 111 -34.62 -1.61 23.85
C ARG A 111 -33.48 -0.59 23.88
N PHE A 112 -32.26 -1.06 23.67
CA PHE A 112 -31.07 -0.23 23.69
C PHE A 112 -30.57 0.11 22.29
N SER A 113 -29.83 1.21 22.17
CA SER A 113 -29.03 1.49 20.98
C SER A 113 -27.76 0.65 21.03
N GLY A 114 -27.62 -0.33 20.13
CA GLY A 114 -26.39 -1.13 20.06
C GLY A 114 -25.14 -0.28 19.83
N MET A 115 -25.27 0.82 19.10
CA MET A 115 -24.19 1.77 18.82
C MET A 115 -23.69 2.48 20.07
N ASP A 116 -24.62 2.98 20.88
CA ASP A 116 -24.30 3.68 22.11
C ASP A 116 -23.56 2.72 23.06
N PHE A 117 -24.08 1.50 23.18
CA PHE A 117 -23.55 0.49 24.09
C PHE A 117 -22.28 -0.19 23.60
N LEU A 118 -22.02 -0.27 22.29
CA LEU A 118 -20.72 -0.70 21.76
C LEU A 118 -19.60 0.32 22.01
N GLY A 119 -19.91 1.51 22.54
CA GLY A 119 -18.91 2.55 22.80
C GLY A 119 -18.45 3.29 21.55
N LEU A 120 -19.06 3.02 20.40
CA LEU A 120 -18.70 3.55 19.09
C LEU A 120 -19.08 5.03 18.89
N ASN A 121 -19.61 5.66 19.93
CA ASN A 121 -19.82 7.11 20.01
C ASN A 121 -18.75 7.82 20.87
N THR A 122 -17.74 7.09 21.35
CA THR A 122 -16.67 7.63 22.21
C THR A 122 -15.45 7.90 21.35
N ASP A 123 -15.01 9.15 21.30
CA ASP A 123 -13.93 9.60 20.41
C ASP A 123 -12.64 8.80 20.59
N ASP A 124 -12.28 8.43 21.83
CA ASP A 124 -11.10 7.59 22.11
C ASP A 124 -11.19 6.19 21.45
N ILE A 125 -12.31 5.49 21.63
CA ILE A 125 -12.54 4.17 21.01
C ILE A 125 -12.54 4.29 19.48
N VAL A 126 -13.17 5.33 18.95
CA VAL A 126 -13.21 5.58 17.50
C VAL A 126 -11.81 5.82 16.95
N LEU A 127 -10.99 6.65 17.60
CA LEU A 127 -9.61 6.90 17.20
C LEU A 127 -8.77 5.61 17.23
N GLN A 128 -8.93 4.79 18.27
CA GLN A 128 -8.22 3.50 18.37
C GLN A 128 -8.64 2.51 17.28
N LEU A 129 -9.92 2.49 16.89
CA LEU A 129 -10.41 1.67 15.78
C LEU A 129 -9.83 2.13 14.45
N LEU A 130 -9.82 3.44 14.20
CA LEU A 130 -9.33 4.02 12.95
C LEU A 130 -7.80 3.89 12.80
N ALA A 131 -7.04 3.85 13.89
CA ALA A 131 -5.58 3.79 13.86
C ALA A 131 -5.00 2.56 13.11
N LYS A 132 -5.78 1.47 12.99
CA LYS A 132 -5.36 0.23 12.32
C LYS A 132 -5.97 0.05 10.92
N ILE A 133 -6.68 1.06 10.42
CA ILE A 133 -7.40 0.99 9.15
C ILE A 133 -6.51 1.48 8.02
N ILE A 134 -6.34 0.63 7.00
CA ILE A 134 -5.52 0.92 5.82
C ILE A 134 -6.35 1.68 4.77
N PHE A 135 -7.64 1.37 4.70
CA PHE A 135 -8.59 2.00 3.80
C PHE A 135 -9.95 2.10 4.50
N THR A 136 -10.58 3.27 4.43
CA THR A 136 -11.93 3.49 4.93
C THR A 136 -12.90 3.44 3.75
N PRO A 137 -13.82 2.45 3.71
CA PRO A 137 -14.85 2.38 2.69
C PRO A 137 -15.73 3.62 2.65
N PHE A 138 -16.39 3.82 1.52
CA PHE A 138 -17.36 4.88 1.36
C PHE A 138 -18.46 4.47 0.39
N THR A 139 -19.53 5.27 0.35
CA THR A 139 -20.64 5.05 -0.56
C THR A 139 -20.73 6.17 -1.57
N ILE A 140 -21.00 5.80 -2.81
CA ILE A 140 -21.34 6.72 -3.88
C ILE A 140 -22.75 6.40 -4.38
N THR A 141 -23.47 7.42 -4.79
CA THR A 141 -24.80 7.25 -5.38
C THR A 141 -24.67 7.32 -6.88
N PHE A 142 -25.17 6.29 -7.57
CA PHE A 142 -25.28 6.23 -9.00
C PHE A 142 -26.76 6.03 -9.35
N HIS A 143 -27.40 7.04 -9.94
CA HIS A 143 -28.85 7.07 -10.14
C HIS A 143 -29.62 6.78 -8.83
N LYS A 144 -30.30 5.63 -8.75
CA LYS A 144 -31.04 5.15 -7.57
C LYS A 144 -30.31 4.01 -6.83
N ILE A 145 -29.08 3.68 -7.24
CA ILE A 145 -28.27 2.62 -6.66
C ILE A 145 -27.20 3.25 -5.78
N THR A 146 -27.11 2.78 -4.53
CA THR A 146 -26.03 3.14 -3.63
C THR A 146 -24.93 2.07 -3.75
N LEU A 147 -23.80 2.47 -4.32
CA LEU A 147 -22.60 1.63 -4.45
C LEU A 147 -21.73 1.80 -3.20
N PHE A 148 -21.37 0.70 -2.57
CA PHE A 148 -20.40 0.62 -1.48
C PHE A 148 -19.02 0.26 -2.06
N VAL A 149 -18.08 1.19 -2.02
CA VAL A 149 -16.69 1.00 -2.45
C VAL A 149 -15.90 0.47 -1.25
N GLY A 150 -15.62 -0.83 -1.26
CA GLY A 150 -15.01 -1.56 -0.14
C GLY A 150 -13.49 -1.56 -0.16
N SER A 151 -12.88 -1.49 -1.35
CA SER A 151 -11.43 -1.44 -1.52
C SER A 151 -11.10 -0.79 -2.85
N ILE A 152 -9.91 -0.18 -2.93
CA ILE A 152 -9.39 0.44 -4.14
C ILE A 152 -8.17 -0.34 -4.62
N GLY A 153 -8.23 -0.77 -5.88
CA GLY A 153 -7.10 -1.29 -6.63
C GLY A 153 -6.78 -0.36 -7.79
N THR A 154 -5.52 -0.29 -8.19
CA THR A 154 -5.08 0.61 -9.28
C THR A 154 -4.28 -0.13 -10.34
N SER A 155 -4.37 0.30 -11.60
CA SER A 155 -3.65 -0.28 -12.73
C SER A 155 -3.40 0.75 -13.83
N ASN A 156 -2.61 0.37 -14.85
CA ASN A 156 -2.39 1.21 -16.04
C ASN A 156 -3.48 1.07 -17.11
N ASN A 157 -4.59 0.40 -16.80
CA ASN A 157 -5.67 0.21 -17.75
C ASN A 157 -6.54 1.48 -17.85
N GLU A 158 -6.29 2.29 -18.88
CA GLU A 158 -7.07 3.50 -19.17
C GLU A 158 -8.57 3.18 -19.39
N ALA A 159 -8.89 2.02 -19.96
CA ALA A 159 -10.28 1.61 -20.19
C ALA A 159 -11.04 1.31 -18.88
N LEU A 160 -10.34 1.15 -17.76
CA LEU A 160 -10.90 1.01 -16.42
C LEU A 160 -10.73 2.29 -15.58
N ASN A 161 -10.46 3.43 -16.21
CA ASN A 161 -10.09 4.68 -15.51
C ASN A 161 -8.99 4.45 -14.47
N PHE A 162 -8.00 3.63 -14.82
CA PHE A 162 -6.89 3.24 -13.96
C PHE A 162 -7.28 2.44 -12.70
N GLY A 163 -8.52 1.94 -12.61
CA GLY A 163 -8.90 0.92 -11.64
C GLY A 163 -8.18 -0.40 -11.91
N GLY A 164 -7.84 -1.13 -10.86
CA GLY A 164 -6.99 -2.32 -10.96
C GLY A 164 -7.29 -3.41 -9.94
N PRO A 165 -6.47 -4.47 -9.92
CA PRO A 165 -6.65 -5.62 -9.05
C PRO A 165 -6.81 -5.22 -7.58
N GLY A 166 -7.76 -5.85 -6.90
CA GLY A 166 -8.13 -5.51 -5.52
C GLY A 166 -9.21 -4.44 -5.40
N TYR A 167 -9.69 -3.86 -6.51
CA TYR A 167 -10.87 -2.99 -6.48
C TYR A 167 -12.15 -3.81 -6.25
N ILE A 168 -12.93 -3.43 -5.23
CA ILE A 168 -14.18 -4.10 -4.88
C ILE A 168 -15.26 -3.05 -4.64
N VAL A 169 -16.37 -3.19 -5.37
CA VAL A 169 -17.58 -2.40 -5.18
C VAL A 169 -18.78 -3.32 -5.09
N SER A 170 -19.72 -3.01 -4.21
CA SER A 170 -20.91 -3.82 -4.00
C SER A 170 -22.16 -2.98 -3.85
N PHE A 171 -23.31 -3.55 -4.16
CA PHE A 171 -24.59 -2.89 -3.95
C PHE A 171 -25.72 -3.91 -3.79
N LYS A 172 -26.81 -3.48 -3.18
CA LYS A 172 -28.00 -4.31 -3.02
C LYS A 172 -28.96 -4.07 -4.18
N HIS A 173 -29.40 -5.13 -4.83
CA HIS A 173 -30.33 -5.06 -5.95
C HIS A 173 -31.26 -6.28 -6.00
N LYS A 174 -32.45 -6.12 -6.61
CA LYS A 174 -33.37 -7.23 -6.81
C LYS A 174 -32.93 -8.05 -8.03
N VAL A 175 -32.67 -9.34 -7.82
CA VAL A 175 -32.30 -10.28 -8.89
C VAL A 175 -33.30 -11.41 -8.89
N ARG A 176 -34.06 -11.55 -9.99
CA ARG A 176 -35.17 -12.52 -10.10
C ARG A 176 -36.17 -12.42 -8.94
N GLY A 177 -36.47 -11.19 -8.49
CA GLY A 177 -37.39 -10.89 -7.39
C GLY A 177 -36.79 -10.92 -5.98
N ASP A 178 -35.64 -11.58 -5.79
CA ASP A 178 -34.97 -11.67 -4.50
C ASP A 178 -34.00 -10.51 -4.26
N GLN A 179 -34.00 -9.94 -3.04
CA GLN A 179 -32.99 -8.96 -2.65
C GLN A 179 -31.63 -9.64 -2.51
N CYS A 180 -30.66 -9.26 -3.35
CA CYS A 180 -29.33 -9.85 -3.39
C CYS A 180 -28.24 -8.79 -3.20
N LEU A 181 -27.06 -9.23 -2.75
CA LEU A 181 -25.83 -8.44 -2.78
C LEU A 181 -25.10 -8.75 -4.09
N VAL A 182 -24.93 -7.72 -4.93
CA VAL A 182 -24.13 -7.79 -6.15
C VAL A 182 -22.75 -7.23 -5.83
N VAL A 183 -21.72 -8.03 -6.05
CA VAL A 183 -20.32 -7.69 -5.79
C VAL A 183 -19.59 -7.68 -7.13
N GLN A 184 -18.94 -6.56 -7.44
CA GLN A 184 -18.11 -6.39 -8.63
C GLN A 184 -16.65 -6.28 -8.19
N GLN A 185 -15.77 -7.03 -8.84
CA GLN A 185 -14.35 -7.07 -8.50
C GLN A 185 -13.49 -6.95 -9.75
N ILE A 186 -12.35 -6.28 -9.60
CA ILE A 186 -11.25 -6.32 -10.57
C ILE A 186 -10.17 -7.22 -9.98
N ASN A 187 -9.83 -8.28 -10.70
CA ASN A 187 -8.75 -9.22 -10.39
C ASN A 187 -7.58 -9.00 -11.35
N ASP A 188 -6.46 -9.69 -11.14
CA ASP A 188 -5.23 -9.54 -11.94
C ASP A 188 -5.43 -9.67 -13.44
N SER A 189 -6.28 -10.60 -13.87
CA SER A 189 -6.47 -10.93 -15.29
C SER A 189 -7.91 -10.75 -15.80
N ASN A 190 -8.87 -10.48 -14.91
CA ASN A 190 -10.28 -10.45 -15.27
C ASN A 190 -11.10 -9.61 -14.29
N LEU A 191 -12.32 -9.28 -14.70
CA LEU A 191 -13.36 -8.70 -13.87
C LEU A 191 -14.40 -9.76 -13.57
N SER A 192 -15.00 -9.68 -12.40
CA SER A 192 -16.06 -10.60 -12.00
C SER A 192 -17.23 -9.90 -11.35
N ILE A 193 -18.43 -10.45 -11.56
CA ILE A 193 -19.65 -10.08 -10.86
C ILE A 193 -20.12 -11.33 -10.12
N MET A 194 -20.37 -11.20 -8.82
CA MET A 194 -20.90 -12.27 -7.97
C MET A 194 -22.19 -11.80 -7.31
N VAL A 195 -23.23 -12.63 -7.38
CA VAL A 195 -24.53 -12.35 -6.78
C VAL A 195 -24.76 -13.28 -5.60
N TYR A 196 -24.97 -12.71 -4.43
CA TYR A 196 -25.21 -13.44 -3.19
C TYR A 196 -26.62 -13.20 -2.66
N LYS A 197 -27.29 -14.27 -2.21
CA LYS A 197 -28.48 -14.18 -1.35
C LYS A 197 -28.16 -14.80 -0.01
N GLU A 198 -28.31 -14.04 1.07
CA GLU A 198 -28.07 -14.51 2.45
C GLU A 198 -26.70 -15.22 2.61
N GLY A 199 -25.67 -14.67 1.97
CA GLY A 199 -24.30 -15.21 2.00
C GLY A 199 -24.04 -16.37 1.03
N ILE A 200 -25.06 -16.90 0.35
CA ILE A 200 -24.92 -17.99 -0.62
C ILE A 200 -24.72 -17.43 -2.02
N LEU A 201 -23.65 -17.83 -2.70
CA LEU A 201 -23.36 -17.48 -4.08
C LEU A 201 -24.40 -18.13 -5.01
N ARG A 202 -25.08 -17.31 -5.82
CA ARG A 202 -26.10 -17.76 -6.78
C ARG A 202 -25.66 -17.69 -8.22
N GLU A 203 -24.90 -16.65 -8.55
CA GLU A 203 -24.48 -16.38 -9.91
C GLU A 203 -23.08 -15.78 -9.86
N LYS A 204 -22.21 -16.24 -10.76
CA LYS A 204 -20.87 -15.72 -10.94
C LYS A 204 -20.61 -15.56 -12.43
N VAL A 205 -20.24 -14.35 -12.81
CA VAL A 205 -19.86 -13.98 -14.17
C VAL A 205 -18.42 -13.49 -14.15
N VAL A 206 -17.65 -13.87 -15.17
CA VAL A 206 -16.26 -13.45 -15.36
C VAL A 206 -16.09 -12.95 -16.80
N GLY A 207 -15.25 -11.93 -16.99
CA GLY A 207 -14.94 -11.39 -18.30
C GLY A 207 -13.81 -10.37 -18.25
N ILE A 208 -13.36 -9.91 -19.41
CA ILE A 208 -12.16 -9.07 -19.56
C ILE A 208 -12.43 -7.55 -19.46
N SER A 209 -13.69 -7.14 -19.40
CA SER A 209 -14.09 -5.73 -19.31
C SER A 209 -15.45 -5.57 -18.61
N PRO A 210 -15.78 -4.36 -18.10
CA PRO A 210 -17.08 -4.10 -17.48
C PRO A 210 -18.24 -4.46 -18.40
N LYS A 211 -18.13 -4.10 -19.69
CA LYS A 211 -19.12 -4.43 -20.71
C LYS A 211 -19.26 -5.94 -20.93
N ALA A 212 -18.16 -6.69 -20.91
CA ALA A 212 -18.19 -8.14 -21.10
C ALA A 212 -18.89 -8.87 -19.94
N VAL A 213 -18.69 -8.43 -18.70
CA VAL A 213 -19.38 -9.03 -17.54
C VAL A 213 -20.85 -8.60 -17.45
N TRP A 214 -21.15 -7.31 -17.67
CA TRP A 214 -22.52 -6.82 -17.57
C TRP A 214 -23.42 -7.29 -18.72
N LYS A 215 -22.88 -7.57 -19.91
CA LYS A 215 -23.65 -8.17 -21.02
C LYS A 215 -24.20 -9.56 -20.70
N GLN A 216 -23.55 -10.31 -19.80
CA GLN A 216 -24.01 -11.64 -19.38
C GLN A 216 -25.10 -11.56 -18.30
N MET A 217 -25.26 -10.41 -17.65
CA MET A 217 -26.26 -10.20 -16.62
C MET A 217 -27.59 -9.75 -17.25
N THR A 218 -28.71 -10.17 -16.66
CA THR A 218 -30.06 -9.75 -17.09
C THR A 218 -30.58 -8.51 -16.34
N ILE A 219 -29.82 -8.00 -15.38
CA ILE A 219 -30.15 -6.86 -14.53
C ILE A 219 -29.31 -5.65 -14.92
N CYS A 220 -29.81 -4.44 -14.64
CA CYS A 220 -29.06 -3.19 -14.83
C CYS A 220 -28.54 -2.97 -16.26
N GLN A 221 -29.22 -3.52 -17.29
CA GLN A 221 -28.80 -3.44 -18.69
C GLN A 221 -28.92 -2.02 -19.28
N GLU A 222 -29.72 -1.17 -18.63
CA GLU A 222 -29.94 0.22 -18.99
C GLU A 222 -28.77 1.15 -18.62
N TYR A 223 -27.86 0.69 -17.76
CA TYR A 223 -26.76 1.51 -17.24
C TYR A 223 -25.45 1.25 -17.97
N ASP A 224 -24.59 2.28 -18.05
CA ASP A 224 -23.24 2.10 -18.56
C ASP A 224 -22.42 1.21 -17.59
N PRO A 225 -21.89 0.06 -18.07
CA PRO A 225 -21.12 -0.85 -17.25
C PRO A 225 -19.96 -0.20 -16.49
N ILE A 226 -19.25 0.78 -17.06
CA ILE A 226 -18.11 1.41 -16.37
C ILE A 226 -18.56 2.33 -15.22
N GLU A 227 -19.70 2.99 -15.39
CA GLU A 227 -20.32 3.82 -14.35
C GLU A 227 -20.90 2.97 -13.23
N LEU A 228 -21.46 1.80 -13.55
CA LEU A 228 -21.99 0.86 -12.58
C LEU A 228 -20.89 0.21 -11.72
N PHE A 229 -19.67 0.08 -12.26
CA PHE A 229 -18.46 -0.22 -11.50
C PHE A 229 -18.00 0.96 -10.61
N GLY A 230 -18.60 2.14 -10.74
CA GLY A 230 -18.25 3.35 -9.97
C GLY A 230 -16.96 4.03 -10.40
N LEU A 231 -16.29 3.55 -11.46
CA LEU A 231 -14.96 4.00 -11.88
C LEU A 231 -14.94 5.38 -12.56
N THR A 232 -16.10 5.89 -12.95
CA THR A 232 -16.26 7.25 -13.49
C THR A 232 -16.53 8.29 -12.39
N ASN A 233 -16.77 7.84 -11.15
CA ASN A 233 -17.06 8.75 -10.06
C ASN A 233 -15.82 9.58 -9.68
N ILE A 234 -15.99 10.90 -9.57
CA ILE A 234 -14.89 11.85 -9.28
C ILE A 234 -14.14 11.50 -7.99
N MET A 235 -14.85 11.06 -6.94
CA MET A 235 -14.22 10.69 -5.67
C MET A 235 -13.36 9.42 -5.82
N VAL A 236 -13.89 8.40 -6.53
CA VAL A 236 -13.16 7.17 -6.83
C VAL A 236 -11.92 7.46 -7.67
N GLN A 237 -12.05 8.28 -8.72
CA GLN A 237 -10.93 8.67 -9.57
C GLN A 237 -9.84 9.44 -8.81
N LYS A 238 -10.24 10.38 -7.95
CA LYS A 238 -9.31 11.12 -7.10
C LYS A 238 -8.53 10.17 -6.19
N LEU A 239 -9.20 9.24 -5.53
CA LEU A 239 -8.54 8.25 -4.67
C LEU A 239 -7.64 7.30 -5.47
N ILE A 240 -8.06 6.83 -6.64
CA ILE A 240 -7.21 6.03 -7.55
C ILE A 240 -5.95 6.82 -7.93
N GLN A 241 -6.08 8.12 -8.23
CA GLN A 241 -4.96 8.98 -8.57
C GLN A 241 -4.02 9.21 -7.38
N GLU A 242 -4.56 9.42 -6.17
CA GLU A 242 -3.77 9.53 -4.94
C GLU A 242 -3.03 8.23 -4.65
N HIS A 243 -3.72 7.07 -4.72
CA HIS A 243 -3.10 5.76 -4.56
C HIS A 243 -2.00 5.52 -5.60
N ARG A 244 -2.23 5.83 -6.88
CA ARG A 244 -1.23 5.73 -7.96
C ARG A 244 -0.03 6.64 -7.73
N SER A 245 -0.26 7.85 -7.22
CA SER A 245 0.80 8.80 -6.88
C SER A 245 1.64 8.30 -5.70
N ASN A 246 1.06 7.46 -4.84
CA ASN A 246 1.66 6.87 -3.66
C ASN A 246 2.20 5.43 -3.88
N ILE A 247 2.15 4.87 -5.09
CA ILE A 247 2.81 3.58 -5.38
C ILE A 247 4.32 3.83 -5.33
N CYS A 248 4.90 3.60 -4.16
CA CYS A 248 6.34 3.44 -3.98
C CYS A 248 6.67 2.01 -4.39
N CYS A 249 7.41 1.85 -5.49
CA CYS A 249 8.06 0.59 -5.78
C CYS A 249 9.16 0.38 -4.72
N THR A 250 9.29 -0.84 -4.23
CA THR A 250 10.37 -1.22 -3.31
C THR A 250 11.40 -2.07 -4.05
N VAL A 251 12.58 -2.27 -3.48
CA VAL A 251 13.65 -3.06 -4.11
C VAL A 251 13.19 -4.47 -4.51
N THR A 252 12.25 -5.06 -3.76
CA THR A 252 11.69 -6.38 -4.09
C THR A 252 10.89 -6.38 -5.38
N ASP A 253 10.35 -5.22 -5.78
CA ASP A 253 9.51 -5.06 -6.97
C ASP A 253 10.34 -4.76 -8.23
N TRP A 254 11.67 -4.60 -8.12
CA TRP A 254 12.53 -4.24 -9.26
C TRP A 254 12.54 -5.29 -10.37
N HIS A 255 12.23 -6.56 -10.08
CA HIS A 255 12.08 -7.61 -11.11
C HIS A 255 10.75 -7.52 -11.86
N ASN A 256 9.75 -6.87 -11.26
CA ASN A 256 8.44 -6.72 -11.86
C ASN A 256 8.48 -5.58 -12.87
N LEU A 257 8.70 -5.96 -14.13
CA LEU A 257 8.81 -5.01 -15.23
C LEU A 257 7.54 -4.16 -15.39
N ASP A 258 6.35 -4.66 -15.06
CA ASP A 258 5.10 -3.89 -15.17
C ASP A 258 5.04 -2.73 -14.17
N ILE A 259 5.48 -2.97 -12.93
CA ILE A 259 5.58 -1.94 -11.88
C ILE A 259 6.66 -0.93 -12.25
N MET A 260 7.85 -1.40 -12.64
CA MET A 260 8.95 -0.52 -13.02
C MET A 260 8.64 0.31 -14.28
N MET A 261 7.96 -0.28 -15.26
CA MET A 261 7.52 0.39 -16.49
C MET A 261 6.50 1.49 -16.18
N HIS A 262 5.64 1.31 -15.18
CA HIS A 262 4.72 2.34 -14.74
C HIS A 262 5.46 3.61 -14.31
N ILE A 263 6.47 3.44 -13.45
CA ILE A 263 7.25 4.55 -12.90
C ILE A 263 8.16 5.13 -13.99
N TYR A 264 8.72 4.30 -14.88
CA TYR A 264 9.49 4.78 -16.04
C TYR A 264 8.65 5.69 -16.95
N ASN A 265 7.40 5.29 -17.23
CA ASN A 265 6.47 6.08 -18.01
C ASN A 265 6.12 7.42 -17.34
N LYS A 266 6.03 7.43 -16.01
CA LYS A 266 5.77 8.62 -15.19
C LYS A 266 6.94 9.60 -15.18
N ASP A 267 8.18 9.09 -15.04
CA ASP A 267 9.33 9.92 -14.69
C ASP A 267 10.38 10.10 -15.80
N LEU A 268 10.62 9.09 -16.65
CA LEU A 268 11.75 9.09 -17.58
C LEU A 268 11.37 9.05 -19.07
N LYS A 269 10.20 8.50 -19.43
CA LYS A 269 9.79 8.27 -20.84
C LYS A 269 9.88 9.49 -21.74
N ARG A 270 9.48 10.67 -21.25
CA ARG A 270 9.45 11.90 -22.06
C ARG A 270 10.83 12.39 -22.53
N GLN A 271 11.93 11.92 -21.94
CA GLN A 271 13.29 12.33 -22.32
C GLN A 271 14.20 11.18 -22.75
N ILE A 272 14.02 9.97 -22.22
CA ILE A 272 14.91 8.83 -22.47
C ILE A 272 14.43 7.95 -23.63
N ALA A 273 13.16 8.04 -24.03
CA ALA A 273 12.58 7.20 -25.09
C ALA A 273 13.26 7.35 -26.46
N THR A 274 13.96 8.46 -26.71
CA THR A 274 14.73 8.69 -27.95
C THR A 274 16.07 7.95 -28.00
N MET A 275 16.57 7.43 -26.87
CA MET A 275 17.91 6.82 -26.78
C MET A 275 17.91 5.28 -26.74
N ASN A 276 16.74 4.62 -26.75
CA ASN A 276 16.58 3.16 -26.67
C ASN A 276 17.47 2.51 -25.57
N LEU A 277 17.56 3.16 -24.41
CA LEU A 277 18.41 2.74 -23.30
C LEU A 277 17.79 1.56 -22.56
N ASN A 278 18.63 0.56 -22.21
CA ASN A 278 18.21 -0.54 -21.34
C ASN A 278 18.21 -0.09 -19.86
N TRP A 279 17.28 0.81 -19.52
CA TRP A 279 17.18 1.41 -18.19
C TRP A 279 16.87 0.40 -17.09
N HIS A 280 16.19 -0.71 -17.41
CA HIS A 280 15.80 -1.72 -16.42
C HIS A 280 17.02 -2.52 -15.93
N ASP A 281 18.00 -2.75 -16.81
CA ASP A 281 19.28 -3.39 -16.46
C ASP A 281 20.02 -2.67 -15.32
N PHE A 282 19.85 -1.36 -15.18
CA PHE A 282 20.42 -0.61 -14.05
C PHE A 282 19.96 -1.21 -12.72
N PHE A 283 18.65 -1.43 -12.57
CA PHE A 283 18.06 -1.93 -11.32
C PHE A 283 18.38 -3.41 -11.13
N LEU A 284 18.34 -4.22 -12.20
CA LEU A 284 18.70 -5.63 -12.12
C LEU A 284 20.18 -5.82 -11.74
N ARG A 285 21.09 -4.99 -12.27
CA ARG A 285 22.51 -5.02 -11.88
C ARG A 285 22.72 -4.63 -10.43
N TRP A 286 22.00 -3.60 -9.96
CA TRP A 286 22.11 -3.18 -8.57
C TRP A 286 21.51 -4.23 -7.63
N TYR A 287 20.36 -4.80 -7.98
CA TYR A 287 19.77 -5.86 -7.19
C TYR A 287 20.72 -7.05 -7.00
N ASN A 288 21.44 -7.43 -8.06
CA ASN A 288 22.33 -8.59 -8.04
C ASN A 288 23.72 -8.34 -7.43
N GLN A 289 24.09 -7.10 -7.13
CA GLN A 289 25.36 -6.83 -6.43
C GLN A 289 25.22 -6.99 -4.92
N LYS A 290 26.33 -7.26 -4.26
CA LYS A 290 26.39 -7.42 -2.80
C LYS A 290 26.28 -6.11 -2.03
N SER A 291 26.63 -4.99 -2.66
CA SER A 291 26.61 -3.66 -2.05
C SER A 291 25.22 -3.06 -2.16
N SER A 292 24.68 -2.59 -1.05
CA SER A 292 23.47 -1.75 -1.03
C SER A 292 23.71 -0.36 -1.61
N ILE A 293 24.94 0.14 -1.55
CA ILE A 293 25.33 1.49 -1.93
C ILE A 293 25.95 1.51 -3.33
N ILE A 294 25.61 2.52 -4.12
CA ILE A 294 26.27 2.87 -5.39
C ILE A 294 26.72 4.33 -5.43
N GLU A 295 27.72 4.60 -6.25
CA GLU A 295 27.96 5.93 -6.79
C GLU A 295 27.15 6.09 -8.07
N PHE A 296 26.17 6.99 -8.00
CA PHE A 296 25.07 7.11 -8.95
C PHE A 296 25.51 7.42 -10.37
N ARG A 297 26.49 8.33 -10.57
CA ARG A 297 26.88 8.72 -11.93
C ARG A 297 27.66 7.62 -12.64
N SER A 298 28.63 7.03 -11.96
CA SER A 298 29.43 5.91 -12.46
C SER A 298 28.55 4.70 -12.72
N PHE A 299 27.57 4.46 -11.86
CA PHE A 299 26.65 3.34 -12.04
C PHE A 299 25.67 3.58 -13.20
N LEU A 300 25.19 4.82 -13.40
CA LEU A 300 24.43 5.20 -14.58
C LEU A 300 25.24 5.04 -15.87
N LEU A 301 26.53 5.40 -15.88
CA LEU A 301 27.38 5.27 -17.09
C LEU A 301 27.41 3.85 -17.67
N TYR A 302 27.18 2.80 -16.88
CA TYR A 302 27.13 1.42 -17.40
C TYR A 302 26.01 1.17 -18.43
N ILE A 303 24.92 1.93 -18.36
CA ILE A 303 23.80 1.81 -19.30
C ILE A 303 23.85 2.84 -20.42
N TYR A 304 24.80 3.78 -20.40
CA TYR A 304 25.01 4.80 -21.43
C TYR A 304 26.26 4.50 -22.28
N LEU A 305 26.39 5.18 -23.42
CA LEU A 305 27.58 5.08 -24.28
C LEU A 305 28.83 5.66 -23.59
N SER A 306 30.01 5.13 -23.95
CA SER A 306 31.30 5.61 -23.45
C SER A 306 31.45 7.12 -23.68
N ASN A 307 31.86 7.86 -22.64
CA ASN A 307 32.02 9.32 -22.62
C ASN A 307 30.71 10.15 -22.63
N TYR A 308 29.56 9.55 -22.29
CA TYR A 308 28.31 10.29 -22.13
C TYR A 308 28.40 11.37 -21.04
N GLN A 309 27.92 12.58 -21.35
CA GLN A 309 27.81 13.67 -20.38
C GLN A 309 26.33 13.92 -20.06
N PHE A 310 25.96 13.68 -18.81
CA PHE A 310 24.59 13.91 -18.36
C PHE A 310 24.28 15.40 -18.25
N SER A 311 23.13 15.80 -18.77
CA SER A 311 22.57 17.11 -18.45
C SER A 311 21.98 17.12 -17.03
N ASP A 312 21.97 18.29 -16.38
CA ASP A 312 21.33 18.45 -15.07
C ASP A 312 19.85 18.07 -15.08
N ARG A 313 19.19 18.27 -16.22
CA ARG A 313 17.77 17.92 -16.38
C ARG A 313 17.58 16.41 -16.34
N GLU A 314 18.41 15.64 -17.03
CA GLU A 314 18.35 14.17 -16.99
C GLU A 314 18.67 13.63 -15.60
N LEU A 315 19.71 14.15 -14.94
CA LEU A 315 20.03 13.74 -13.57
C LEU A 315 18.87 14.03 -12.62
N ARG A 316 18.18 15.18 -12.76
CA ARG A 316 16.98 15.47 -11.95
C ARG A 316 15.86 14.45 -12.16
N LEU A 317 15.64 13.99 -13.40
CA LEU A 317 14.64 12.98 -13.71
C LEU A 317 15.04 11.61 -13.14
N TRP A 318 16.29 11.20 -13.31
CA TRP A 318 16.79 9.96 -12.72
C TRP A 318 16.70 9.97 -11.19
N ARG A 319 17.08 11.06 -10.52
CA ARG A 319 16.93 11.19 -9.06
C ARG A 319 15.48 11.09 -8.61
N LYS A 320 14.54 11.60 -9.41
CA LYS A 320 13.10 11.45 -9.13
C LYS A 320 12.69 9.99 -9.25
N PHE A 321 13.06 9.35 -10.36
CA PHE A 321 12.79 7.94 -10.60
C PHE A 321 13.34 7.05 -9.47
N MET A 322 14.58 7.30 -9.03
CA MET A 322 15.23 6.59 -7.93
C MET A 322 14.44 6.66 -6.62
N ARG A 323 13.88 7.84 -6.28
CA ARG A 323 13.04 7.99 -5.09
C ARG A 323 11.73 7.24 -5.22
N ASP A 324 11.10 7.29 -6.39
CA ASP A 324 9.81 6.64 -6.64
C ASP A 324 9.95 5.09 -6.66
N VAL A 325 11.15 4.56 -6.88
CA VAL A 325 11.48 3.12 -6.77
C VAL A 325 12.13 2.72 -5.43
N GLY A 326 12.04 3.58 -4.42
CA GLY A 326 12.41 3.25 -3.04
C GLY A 326 13.90 3.42 -2.71
N CYS A 327 14.69 4.09 -3.56
CA CYS A 327 16.08 4.41 -3.24
C CYS A 327 16.19 5.72 -2.43
N THR A 328 17.22 5.79 -1.58
CA THR A 328 17.52 6.99 -0.79
C THR A 328 18.89 7.56 -1.15
N ASN A 329 18.98 8.88 -1.31
CA ASN A 329 20.27 9.56 -1.45
C ASN A 329 20.91 9.70 -0.07
N ILE A 330 22.16 9.23 0.06
CA ILE A 330 22.93 9.21 1.31
C ILE A 330 24.23 10.03 1.20
N THR A 331 24.29 10.97 0.26
CA THR A 331 25.45 11.84 0.06
C THR A 331 25.55 12.83 1.22
N PRO A 332 26.64 12.83 2.03
CA PRO A 332 26.71 13.64 3.24
C PRO A 332 27.26 15.06 3.01
N PHE A 333 27.50 15.46 1.76
CA PHE A 333 28.14 16.72 1.37
C PHE A 333 27.44 17.39 0.19
N ASP A 334 27.75 18.67 -0.04
CA ASP A 334 27.11 19.49 -1.05
C ASP A 334 27.33 19.00 -2.48
N LYS A 335 26.31 19.24 -3.32
CA LYS A 335 26.20 18.79 -4.72
C LYS A 335 27.23 19.39 -5.68
N GLU A 336 28.08 20.31 -5.21
CA GLU A 336 29.18 20.86 -6.00
C GLU A 336 30.28 19.81 -6.27
N LEU A 337 30.34 18.78 -5.43
CA LEU A 337 31.18 17.60 -5.65
C LEU A 337 30.50 16.65 -6.64
N SER A 338 31.26 16.11 -7.60
CA SER A 338 30.72 15.31 -8.71
C SER A 338 30.17 13.94 -8.30
N LEU A 339 30.37 13.53 -7.05
CA LEU A 339 29.98 12.21 -6.54
C LEU A 339 28.62 12.26 -5.87
N GLU A 340 27.78 11.27 -6.15
CA GLU A 340 26.46 11.17 -5.55
C GLU A 340 26.19 9.73 -5.13
N PHE A 341 25.98 9.49 -3.84
CA PHE A 341 25.79 8.15 -3.29
C PHE A 341 24.32 7.86 -2.99
N TRP A 342 23.86 6.68 -3.40
CA TRP A 342 22.49 6.21 -3.18
C TRP A 342 22.51 4.80 -2.58
N THR A 343 21.53 4.52 -1.73
CA THR A 343 21.28 3.17 -1.18
C THR A 343 19.91 2.67 -1.56
N GLN A 344 19.81 1.35 -1.69
CA GLN A 344 18.56 0.61 -1.85
C GLN A 344 18.02 0.07 -0.50
N GLU A 345 18.73 0.25 0.62
CA GLU A 345 18.24 -0.22 1.92
C GLU A 345 16.99 0.52 2.38
N LYS A 346 16.07 -0.24 3.00
CA LYS A 346 14.86 0.33 3.62
C LYS A 346 15.19 1.25 4.79
N ASP A 347 16.21 0.90 5.55
CA ASP A 347 16.79 1.77 6.59
C ASP A 347 18.19 2.26 6.14
N PRO A 348 18.33 3.52 5.71
CA PRO A 348 19.59 4.05 5.22
C PRO A 348 20.57 4.44 6.33
N SER A 349 20.21 4.27 7.61
CA SER A 349 20.98 4.80 8.75
C SER A 349 22.42 4.27 8.81
N ALA A 350 22.59 2.96 8.60
CA ALA A 350 23.89 2.31 8.59
C ALA A 350 24.76 2.81 7.42
N ASP A 351 24.19 2.79 6.22
CA ASP A 351 24.87 3.20 4.99
C ASP A 351 25.26 4.68 5.01
N LEU A 352 24.37 5.54 5.48
CA LEU A 352 24.64 6.97 5.67
C LEU A 352 25.81 7.17 6.63
N LYS A 353 25.84 6.43 7.75
CA LYS A 353 26.94 6.51 8.72
C LYS A 353 28.26 6.02 8.13
N ILE A 354 28.24 4.96 7.33
CA ILE A 354 29.42 4.44 6.62
C ILE A 354 29.98 5.51 5.67
N ILE A 355 29.16 6.06 4.78
CA ILE A 355 29.61 7.08 3.82
C ILE A 355 30.06 8.36 4.51
N THR A 356 29.35 8.79 5.57
CA THR A 356 29.75 9.95 6.38
C THR A 356 31.10 9.73 7.05
N ASN A 357 31.36 8.53 7.59
CA ASN A 357 32.66 8.20 8.17
C ASN A 357 33.76 8.19 7.12
N LEU A 358 33.51 7.62 5.94
CA LEU A 358 34.49 7.63 4.85
C LEU A 358 34.82 9.06 4.39
N TYR A 359 33.80 9.93 4.32
CA TYR A 359 33.96 11.34 4.01
C TYR A 359 34.79 12.08 5.06
N ASN A 360 34.37 12.01 6.33
CA ASN A 360 35.02 12.74 7.43
C ASN A 360 36.47 12.31 7.66
N ASN A 361 36.81 11.06 7.35
CA ASN A 361 38.18 10.55 7.44
C ASN A 361 39.00 10.75 6.16
N GLY A 362 38.45 11.44 5.14
CA GLY A 362 39.18 11.75 3.90
C GLY A 362 39.39 10.56 2.96
N PHE A 363 38.66 9.46 3.13
CA PHE A 363 38.78 8.27 2.25
C PHE A 363 38.00 8.42 0.94
N LEU A 364 37.04 9.34 0.86
CA LEU A 364 36.37 9.66 -0.39
C LEU A 364 37.25 10.63 -1.18
N ASN A 365 37.74 10.21 -2.34
CA ASN A 365 38.59 11.04 -3.19
C ASN A 365 37.75 12.09 -3.94
N LEU A 366 37.52 13.22 -3.28
CA LEU A 366 36.69 14.32 -3.78
C LEU A 366 37.41 15.21 -4.82
N ASP A 367 38.74 15.14 -4.87
CA ASP A 367 39.59 16.07 -5.62
C ASP A 367 39.81 15.69 -7.09
N LYS A 368 39.32 14.53 -7.55
CA LYS A 368 39.34 14.23 -8.98
C LYS A 368 38.05 14.76 -9.59
N LYS A 369 38.14 15.94 -10.23
CA LYS A 369 37.46 16.13 -11.53
C LYS A 369 37.93 14.98 -12.42
N ILE A 370 37.20 13.87 -12.39
CA ILE A 370 37.51 12.71 -13.21
C ILE A 370 37.13 13.10 -14.64
N ASN A 371 38.06 13.74 -15.36
CA ASN A 371 38.17 13.52 -16.79
C ASN A 371 38.58 12.06 -16.97
N ILE A 372 37.58 11.17 -17.00
CA ILE A 372 37.76 9.78 -17.43
C ILE A 372 38.07 9.85 -18.91
N THR A 373 39.34 10.09 -19.23
CA THR A 373 40.03 9.81 -20.50
C THR A 373 41.41 10.44 -20.36
N SER A 374 42.46 9.61 -20.39
CA SER A 374 43.91 9.93 -20.39
C SER A 374 44.68 9.97 -19.06
N ASN A 375 44.23 10.64 -17.99
CA ASN A 375 45.15 10.91 -16.85
C ASN A 375 45.47 9.72 -15.93
N VAL A 376 44.56 8.75 -15.76
CA VAL A 376 44.84 7.55 -14.94
C VAL A 376 45.85 6.64 -15.65
N TYR A 377 45.79 6.56 -16.98
CA TYR A 377 46.78 5.81 -17.77
C TYR A 377 48.15 6.49 -17.76
N THR A 378 48.23 7.83 -17.77
CA THR A 378 49.51 8.53 -17.70
C THR A 378 50.14 8.53 -16.30
N GLU A 379 49.36 8.59 -15.21
CA GLU A 379 49.89 8.43 -13.85
C GLU A 379 50.40 7.00 -13.57
N ILE A 380 49.66 5.97 -13.99
CA ILE A 380 50.10 4.57 -13.85
C ILE A 380 51.37 4.34 -14.68
N ASN A 381 51.42 4.82 -15.92
CA ASN A 381 52.58 4.67 -16.81
C ASN A 381 53.80 5.49 -16.32
N ASN A 382 53.59 6.62 -15.65
CA ASN A 382 54.69 7.38 -15.02
C ASN A 382 55.24 6.69 -13.77
N ASN A 383 54.40 6.07 -12.95
CA ASN A 383 54.85 5.32 -11.79
C ASN A 383 55.54 4.01 -12.20
N GLU A 384 55.05 3.32 -13.22
CA GLU A 384 55.73 2.16 -13.83
C GLU A 384 57.07 2.55 -14.43
N LYS A 385 57.16 3.67 -15.17
CA LYS A 385 58.44 4.19 -15.68
C LYS A 385 59.42 4.56 -14.56
N LYS A 386 58.96 5.22 -13.50
CA LYS A 386 59.80 5.53 -12.33
C LYS A 386 60.28 4.26 -11.64
N PHE A 387 59.42 3.26 -11.50
CA PHE A 387 59.78 1.95 -10.94
C PHE A 387 60.83 1.26 -11.81
N LEU A 388 60.62 1.17 -13.13
CA LEU A 388 61.55 0.54 -14.07
C LEU A 388 62.91 1.27 -14.12
N GLN A 389 62.89 2.60 -14.11
CA GLN A 389 64.12 3.41 -14.06
C GLN A 389 64.88 3.19 -12.75
N SER A 390 64.18 3.19 -11.62
CA SER A 390 64.79 2.92 -10.31
C SER A 390 65.34 1.49 -10.24
N PHE A 391 64.61 0.52 -10.78
CA PHE A 391 65.04 -0.88 -10.88
C PHE A 391 66.28 -1.04 -11.76
N ASN A 392 66.33 -0.39 -12.92
CA ASN A 392 67.48 -0.41 -13.82
C ASN A 392 68.72 0.27 -13.22
N ILE A 393 68.55 1.37 -12.48
CA ILE A 393 69.66 2.03 -11.77
C ILE A 393 70.24 1.07 -10.73
N VAL A 394 69.40 0.38 -9.95
CA VAL A 394 69.83 -0.61 -8.96
C VAL A 394 70.51 -1.81 -9.65
N LEU A 395 70.00 -2.25 -10.80
CA LEU A 395 70.57 -3.35 -11.58
C LEU A 395 71.98 -2.99 -12.11
N GLN A 396 72.18 -1.76 -12.57
CA GLN A 396 73.49 -1.26 -13.04
C GLN A 396 74.49 -1.04 -11.90
N GLN A 397 74.00 -0.64 -10.71
CA GLN A 397 74.84 -0.48 -9.51
C GLN A 397 75.15 -1.80 -8.81
N ASN A 398 74.49 -2.89 -9.19
CA ASN A 398 74.72 -4.21 -8.61
C ASN A 398 76.04 -4.82 -9.13
N LYS A 399 77.08 -4.77 -8.30
CA LYS A 399 78.41 -5.33 -8.59
C LYS A 399 78.45 -6.86 -8.77
N ARG A 400 77.32 -7.57 -8.56
CA ARG A 400 77.21 -9.04 -8.67
C ARG A 400 76.51 -9.52 -9.95
N GLY A 401 76.24 -8.62 -10.91
CA GLY A 401 75.60 -8.96 -12.19
C GLY A 401 74.14 -9.42 -12.07
N ALA A 402 73.48 -9.64 -13.22
CA ALA A 402 72.03 -9.89 -13.31
C ALA A 402 71.55 -11.20 -12.63
N THR A 403 72.45 -12.12 -12.31
CA THR A 403 72.13 -13.42 -11.70
C THR A 403 72.37 -13.47 -10.19
N GLY A 404 72.91 -12.40 -9.59
CA GLY A 404 72.98 -12.23 -8.13
C GLY A 404 73.78 -13.28 -7.35
N LYS A 405 74.62 -14.08 -8.01
CA LYS A 405 75.47 -15.08 -7.35
C LYS A 405 76.87 -14.50 -7.09
N GLN A 406 77.36 -14.72 -5.88
CA GLN A 406 78.77 -14.54 -5.55
C GLN A 406 79.62 -15.60 -6.25
#